data_AF-A0A9P5NMI0-F1
#
_entry.id   AF-A0A9P5NMI0-F1
#
_cell.length_a   1.000
_cell.length_b   1.000
_cell.length_c   1.000
_cell.angle_alpha   90.00
_cell.angle_beta   90.00
_cell.angle_gamma   90.00
#
_symmetry.space_group_name_H-M   'P 1'
#
loop_
_entity.id
_entity.type
_entity.pdbx_description
1 polymer ?
#
loop_
_entity_poly.entity_id
_entity_poly.type
_entity_poly.pdbx_seq_one_letter_code
_entity_poly.pdbx_strand_id
1 'polypeptide(L)'
;SDLDKMYMATLEQIETQNKADASLAKSALVWLTHTVRSLSTKELEHALAVQLGSSCTINSINDYITPIGMVADFCCGLVIIDEKSQMVRLARNTLTYIALKPLSIPLSFPLSTPHTLITTSCIDYLFAVGFQEFKVEDRSTFEALLAKEPFTEYAYNFWGHHAHSC
;
A
#
# COMPACT_ATOMS: atom_id res chain seq x y z
N SER A 1 24.58 2.06 14.64
CA SER A 1 24.24 1.22 15.81
C SER A 1 24.02 -0.21 15.33
N ASP A 2 23.95 -1.21 16.21
CA ASP A 2 23.63 -2.59 15.81
C ASP A 2 22.22 -2.70 15.21
N LEU A 3 21.30 -1.85 15.69
CA LEU A 3 19.95 -1.73 15.14
C LEU A 3 19.96 -1.22 13.69
N ASP A 4 20.80 -0.22 13.38
CA ASP A 4 20.91 0.29 12.00
C ASP A 4 21.43 -0.81 11.05
N LYS A 5 22.44 -1.58 11.48
CA LYS A 5 22.97 -2.71 10.68
C LYS A 5 21.91 -3.77 10.43
N MET A 6 21.09 -4.08 11.44
CA MET A 6 19.97 -5.02 11.30
C MET A 6 18.99 -4.53 10.22
N TYR A 7 18.54 -3.28 10.29
CA TYR A 7 17.61 -2.74 9.28
C TYR A 7 18.22 -2.70 7.89
N MET A 8 19.49 -2.28 7.74
CA MET A 8 20.18 -2.32 6.45
C MET A 8 20.22 -3.74 5.88
N ALA A 9 20.61 -4.72 6.69
CA ALA A 9 20.64 -6.12 6.27
C ALA A 9 19.25 -6.63 5.88
N THR A 10 18.19 -6.26 6.61
CA THR A 10 16.81 -6.64 6.26
C THR A 10 16.36 -6.00 4.94
N LEU A 11 16.68 -4.73 4.70
CA LEU A 11 16.35 -4.05 3.44
C LEU A 11 17.13 -4.64 2.26
N GLU A 12 18.40 -5.01 2.46
CA GLU A 12 19.20 -5.74 1.47
C GLU A 12 18.59 -7.12 1.18
N GLN A 13 18.17 -7.85 2.23
CA GLN A 13 17.50 -9.14 2.08
C GLN A 13 16.25 -9.04 1.22
N ILE A 14 15.44 -7.97 1.39
CA ILE A 14 14.28 -7.72 0.54
C ILE A 14 14.67 -7.64 -0.93
N GLU A 15 15.77 -6.95 -1.26
CA GLU A 15 16.26 -6.78 -2.63
C GLU A 15 16.81 -8.08 -3.23
N THR A 16 17.25 -9.04 -2.41
CA THR A 16 17.74 -10.34 -2.91
C THR A 16 16.64 -11.31 -3.32
N GLN A 17 15.39 -11.02 -3.00
CA GLN A 17 14.24 -11.83 -3.42
C GLN A 17 14.04 -11.74 -4.93
N ASN A 18 13.14 -12.56 -5.48
CA ASN A 18 12.77 -12.39 -6.87
C ASN A 18 12.11 -11.00 -7.08
N LYS A 19 12.16 -10.50 -8.32
CA LYS A 19 11.76 -9.13 -8.64
C LYS A 19 10.32 -8.79 -8.24
N ALA A 20 9.39 -9.74 -8.37
CA ALA A 20 7.98 -9.51 -8.06
C ALA A 20 7.77 -9.37 -6.54
N ASP A 21 8.33 -10.30 -5.76
CA ASP A 21 8.22 -10.31 -4.30
C ASP A 21 8.90 -9.07 -3.68
N ALA A 22 10.10 -8.73 -4.17
CA ALA A 22 10.80 -7.52 -3.74
C ALA A 22 9.98 -6.25 -4.06
N SER A 23 9.33 -6.20 -5.23
CA SER A 23 8.48 -5.07 -5.63
C SER A 23 7.24 -4.94 -4.71
N LEU A 24 6.61 -6.05 -4.36
CA LEU A 24 5.47 -6.08 -3.44
C LEU A 24 5.88 -5.63 -2.03
N ALA A 25 6.98 -6.16 -1.50
CA ALA A 25 7.48 -5.78 -0.18
C ALA A 25 7.80 -4.27 -0.10
N LYS A 26 8.46 -3.73 -1.14
CA LYS A 26 8.78 -2.30 -1.22
C LYS A 26 7.53 -1.43 -1.29
N SER A 27 6.58 -1.81 -2.12
CA SER A 27 5.30 -1.11 -2.24
C SER A 27 4.53 -1.12 -0.92
N ALA A 28 4.50 -2.26 -0.22
CA ALA A 28 3.87 -2.39 1.09
C ALA A 28 4.50 -1.46 2.12
N LEU A 29 5.84 -1.38 2.15
CA LEU A 29 6.57 -0.46 3.03
C LEU A 29 6.28 1.00 2.70
N VAL A 30 6.13 1.37 1.43
CA VAL A 30 5.71 2.72 1.02
C VAL A 30 4.30 3.04 1.53
N TRP A 31 3.33 2.16 1.27
CA TRP A 31 1.95 2.33 1.75
C TRP A 31 1.90 2.50 3.27
N LEU A 32 2.55 1.59 4.01
CA LEU A 32 2.51 1.62 5.47
C LEU A 32 3.30 2.80 6.08
N THR A 33 4.19 3.42 5.32
CA THR A 33 4.93 4.62 5.75
C THR A 33 4.15 5.90 5.50
N HIS A 34 3.41 5.98 4.39
CA HIS A 34 2.85 7.24 3.89
C HIS A 34 1.32 7.34 3.93
N THR A 35 0.62 6.28 4.34
CA THR A 35 -0.84 6.29 4.47
C THR A 35 -1.33 7.29 5.51
N VAL A 36 -2.46 7.94 5.23
CA VAL A 36 -3.07 8.95 6.13
C VAL A 36 -3.65 8.31 7.38
N ARG A 37 -4.23 7.11 7.22
CA ARG A 37 -4.67 6.24 8.32
C ARG A 37 -4.15 4.84 8.09
N SER A 38 -4.06 4.05 9.17
CA SER A 38 -3.74 2.63 9.05
C SER A 38 -4.71 1.92 8.10
N LEU A 39 -4.16 0.98 7.32
CA LEU A 39 -4.90 0.12 6.41
C LEU A 39 -5.22 -1.21 7.08
N SER A 40 -6.40 -1.73 6.81
CA SER A 40 -6.73 -3.13 7.04
C SER A 40 -5.94 -4.05 6.11
N THR A 41 -5.91 -5.34 6.44
CA THR A 41 -5.30 -6.38 5.59
C THR A 41 -5.87 -6.35 4.18
N LYS A 42 -7.20 -6.27 4.05
CA LYS A 42 -7.90 -6.23 2.76
C LYS A 42 -7.65 -4.96 1.97
N GLU A 43 -7.59 -3.81 2.64
CA GLU A 43 -7.25 -2.56 1.97
C GLU A 43 -5.85 -2.61 1.36
N LEU A 44 -4.85 -3.10 2.11
CA LEU A 44 -3.49 -3.19 1.60
C LEU A 44 -3.36 -4.23 0.48
N GLU A 45 -4.02 -5.38 0.59
CA GLU A 45 -4.08 -6.38 -0.49
C GLU A 45 -4.58 -5.77 -1.80
N HIS A 46 -5.69 -5.04 -1.76
CA HIS A 46 -6.27 -4.38 -2.92
C HIS A 46 -5.35 -3.27 -3.46
N ALA A 47 -4.78 -2.45 -2.57
CA ALA A 47 -3.88 -1.36 -2.95
C ALA A 47 -2.62 -1.87 -3.68
N LEU A 48 -2.08 -3.02 -3.26
CA LEU A 48 -0.89 -3.64 -3.87
C LEU A 48 -1.20 -4.37 -5.18
N ALA A 49 -2.45 -4.80 -5.39
CA ALA A 49 -2.89 -5.47 -6.61
C ALA A 49 -3.19 -4.50 -7.77
N VAL A 50 -3.19 -3.18 -7.54
CA VAL A 50 -3.39 -2.18 -8.59
C VAL A 50 -2.21 -2.16 -9.56
N GLN A 51 -2.47 -2.47 -10.83
CA GLN A 51 -1.47 -2.40 -11.90
C GLN A 51 -1.47 -1.00 -12.52
N LEU A 52 -0.52 -0.17 -12.10
CA LEU A 52 -0.41 1.22 -12.53
C LEU A 52 -0.33 1.35 -14.06
N GLY A 53 -1.09 2.31 -14.60
CA GLY A 53 -1.03 2.67 -16.02
C GLY A 53 -1.65 1.64 -16.98
N SER A 54 -2.36 0.63 -16.44
CA SER A 54 -3.16 -0.33 -17.20
C SER A 54 -4.64 -0.08 -16.95
N SER A 55 -5.51 -0.44 -17.91
CA SER A 55 -6.96 -0.42 -17.71
C SER A 55 -7.37 -1.53 -16.74
N CYS A 56 -7.18 -1.30 -15.44
CA CYS A 56 -7.57 -2.24 -14.40
C CYS A 56 -9.10 -2.30 -14.27
N THR A 57 -9.62 -3.50 -14.11
CA THR A 57 -10.99 -3.74 -13.62
C THR A 57 -10.91 -4.32 -12.22
N ILE A 58 -12.00 -4.25 -11.45
CA ILE A 58 -12.03 -4.88 -10.13
C ILE A 58 -11.74 -6.39 -10.18
N ASN A 59 -12.16 -7.08 -11.25
CA ASN A 59 -11.85 -8.50 -11.45
C ASN A 59 -10.35 -8.72 -11.64
N SER A 60 -9.69 -7.89 -12.45
CA SER A 60 -8.24 -7.93 -12.62
C SER A 60 -7.54 -7.73 -11.27
N ILE A 61 -7.95 -6.73 -10.48
CA ILE A 61 -7.38 -6.50 -9.15
C ILE A 61 -7.52 -7.77 -8.29
N ASN A 62 -8.70 -8.39 -8.25
CA ASN A 62 -8.94 -9.60 -7.47
C ASN A 62 -8.06 -10.78 -7.91
N ASP A 63 -7.77 -10.92 -9.20
CA ASP A 63 -6.90 -11.96 -9.75
C ASP A 63 -5.42 -11.77 -9.38
N TYR A 64 -4.99 -10.54 -9.08
CA TYR A 64 -3.62 -10.19 -8.70
C TYR A 64 -3.42 -9.97 -7.19
N ILE A 65 -4.44 -10.20 -6.37
CA ILE A 65 -4.29 -10.12 -4.91
C ILE A 65 -3.27 -11.15 -4.43
N THR A 66 -2.23 -10.65 -3.78
CA THR A 66 -1.29 -11.46 -3.01
C THR A 66 -1.75 -11.48 -1.55
N PRO A 67 -2.06 -12.66 -0.97
CA PRO A 67 -2.41 -12.79 0.44
C PRO A 67 -1.47 -12.03 1.38
N ILE A 68 -2.04 -11.31 2.35
CA ILE A 68 -1.28 -10.43 3.22
C ILE A 68 -0.18 -11.13 4.02
N GLY A 69 -0.36 -12.41 4.35
CA GLY A 69 0.66 -13.23 5.01
C GLY A 69 1.94 -13.34 4.16
N MET A 70 1.80 -13.60 2.85
CA MET A 70 2.94 -13.64 1.94
C MET A 70 3.59 -12.27 1.77
N VAL A 71 2.80 -11.20 1.70
CA VAL A 71 3.35 -9.83 1.68
C VAL A 71 4.19 -9.55 2.93
N ALA A 72 3.71 -9.95 4.11
CA ALA A 72 4.45 -9.79 5.36
C ALA A 72 5.75 -10.63 5.38
N ASP A 73 5.72 -11.85 4.85
CA ASP A 73 6.91 -12.70 4.68
C ASP A 73 7.94 -12.02 3.77
N PHE A 74 7.51 -11.45 2.64
CA PHE A 74 8.38 -10.71 1.73
C PHE A 74 8.99 -9.46 2.37
N CYS A 75 8.32 -8.86 3.35
CA CYS A 75 8.84 -7.74 4.13
C CYS A 75 9.86 -8.14 5.20
N CYS A 76 10.23 -9.42 5.33
CA CYS A 76 11.30 -9.91 6.21
C CYS A 76 11.17 -9.42 7.68
N GLY A 77 9.93 -9.39 8.19
CA GLY A 77 9.64 -8.97 9.57
C GLY A 77 9.55 -7.45 9.80
N LEU A 78 9.66 -6.64 8.75
CA LEU A 78 9.43 -5.19 8.84
C LEU A 78 7.95 -4.80 8.90
N VAL A 79 7.05 -5.75 8.63
CA VAL A 79 5.60 -5.61 8.67
C VAL A 79 5.02 -6.63 9.65
N ILE A 80 4.02 -6.21 10.42
CA ILE A 80 3.30 -7.02 11.39
C ILE A 80 1.81 -6.93 11.09
N ILE A 81 1.16 -8.08 11.08
CA ILE A 81 -0.30 -8.20 10.97
C ILE A 81 -0.86 -8.35 12.38
N ASP A 82 -1.80 -7.50 12.76
CA ASP A 82 -2.56 -7.66 13.99
C ASP A 82 -3.77 -8.54 13.74
N GLU A 83 -3.70 -9.80 14.17
CA GLU A 83 -4.77 -10.77 13.96
C GLU A 83 -6.10 -10.37 14.62
N LYS A 84 -6.07 -9.57 15.69
CA LYS A 84 -7.29 -9.16 16.40
C LYS A 84 -8.02 -8.03 15.67
N SER A 85 -7.26 -7.03 15.22
CA SER A 85 -7.83 -5.85 14.56
C SER A 85 -7.88 -5.97 13.04
N GLN A 86 -7.23 -6.99 12.46
CA GLN A 86 -7.04 -7.15 11.02
C GLN A 86 -6.37 -5.92 10.37
N MET A 87 -5.50 -5.26 11.13
CA MET A 87 -4.75 -4.09 10.68
C MET A 87 -3.31 -4.46 10.38
N VAL A 88 -2.75 -3.83 9.35
CA VAL A 88 -1.34 -3.99 8.98
C VAL A 88 -0.55 -2.78 9.48
N ARG A 89 0.61 -3.04 10.09
CA ARG A 89 1.48 -2.00 10.64
C ARG A 89 2.94 -2.33 10.46
N LEU A 90 3.77 -1.30 10.45
CA LEU A 90 5.21 -1.48 10.48
C LEU A 90 5.66 -2.05 11.83
N ALA A 91 6.70 -2.89 11.80
CA ALA A 91 7.37 -3.32 13.00
C ALA A 91 7.94 -2.11 13.77
N ARG A 92 8.13 -2.29 15.08
CA ARG A 92 8.56 -1.20 15.97
C ARG A 92 9.85 -0.58 15.44
N ASN A 93 9.92 0.76 15.44
CA ASN A 93 11.04 1.57 14.95
C ASN A 93 11.32 1.52 13.44
N THR A 94 10.64 0.67 12.64
CA THR A 94 10.83 0.64 11.17
C THR A 94 10.49 2.00 10.55
N LEU A 95 9.35 2.60 10.94
CA LEU A 95 8.95 3.93 10.46
C LEU A 95 10.00 4.99 10.81
N THR A 96 10.47 4.98 12.05
CA THR A 96 11.48 5.91 12.55
C THR A 96 12.80 5.74 11.80
N TYR A 97 13.21 4.49 11.51
CA TYR A 97 14.41 4.21 10.74
C TYR A 97 14.30 4.75 9.31
N ILE A 98 13.20 4.44 8.60
CA ILE A 98 12.95 4.92 7.24
C ILE A 98 12.98 6.45 7.19
N ALA A 99 12.30 7.12 8.13
CA ALA A 99 12.22 8.57 8.18
C ALA A 99 13.57 9.25 8.51
N LEU A 100 14.38 8.67 9.40
CA LEU A 100 15.63 9.28 9.87
C LEU A 100 16.86 8.89 9.04
N LYS A 101 16.79 7.81 8.25
CA LYS A 101 17.92 7.25 7.49
C LYS A 101 17.60 7.03 6.00
N PRO A 102 17.06 8.03 5.27
CA PRO A 102 16.70 7.86 3.87
C PRO A 102 17.89 7.49 2.97
N LEU A 103 19.11 7.96 3.29
CA LEU A 103 20.34 7.61 2.57
C LEU A 103 20.79 6.15 2.77
N SER A 104 20.27 5.47 3.78
CA SER A 104 20.54 4.06 4.05
C SER A 104 19.48 3.13 3.42
N ILE A 105 18.46 3.69 2.77
CA ILE A 105 17.47 2.91 2.04
C ILE A 105 17.97 2.71 0.60
N PRO A 106 17.90 1.48 0.04
CA PRO A 106 18.28 1.26 -1.35
C PRO A 106 17.49 2.14 -2.31
N LEU A 107 18.17 2.71 -3.32
CA LEU A 107 17.56 3.61 -4.34
C LEU A 107 16.42 2.95 -5.13
N SER A 108 16.37 1.62 -5.14
CA SER A 108 15.34 0.79 -5.74
C SER A 108 14.02 0.79 -4.97
N PHE A 109 13.92 1.45 -3.82
CA PHE A 109 12.67 1.70 -3.10
C PHE A 109 11.97 2.94 -3.67
N PRO A 110 10.65 2.87 -3.96
CA PRO A 110 9.88 4.00 -4.48
C PRO A 110 9.54 5.05 -3.41
N LEU A 111 10.46 5.31 -2.47
CA LEU A 111 10.31 6.33 -1.42
C LEU A 111 10.65 7.75 -1.91
N SER A 112 11.15 7.91 -3.13
CA SER A 112 11.41 9.22 -3.74
C SER A 112 10.14 9.91 -4.27
N THR A 113 9.11 9.14 -4.63
CA THR A 113 7.81 9.65 -5.11
C THR A 113 6.62 8.86 -4.51
N PRO A 114 6.57 8.68 -3.18
CA PRO A 114 5.61 7.78 -2.54
C PRO A 114 4.17 8.27 -2.72
N HIS A 115 3.95 9.58 -2.63
CA HIS A 115 2.64 10.20 -2.82
C HIS A 115 2.16 10.10 -4.28
N THR A 116 3.06 10.14 -5.27
CA THR A 116 2.70 9.91 -6.67
C THR A 116 2.22 8.49 -6.91
N LEU A 117 2.93 7.49 -6.35
CA LEU A 117 2.53 6.08 -6.42
C LEU A 117 1.14 5.90 -5.79
N ILE A 118 0.97 6.38 -4.56
CA ILE A 118 -0.30 6.23 -3.82
C ILE A 118 -1.45 6.93 -4.54
N THR A 119 -1.24 8.16 -5.01
CA THR A 119 -2.27 8.92 -5.74
C THR A 119 -2.71 8.18 -6.99
N THR A 120 -1.75 7.72 -7.80
CA THR A 120 -2.04 7.00 -9.05
C THR A 120 -2.78 5.69 -8.75
N SER A 121 -2.35 4.92 -7.75
CA SER A 121 -3.04 3.70 -7.33
C SER A 121 -4.48 3.97 -6.86
N CYS A 122 -4.71 5.04 -6.10
CA CYS A 122 -6.07 5.39 -5.66
C CYS A 122 -6.96 5.74 -6.86
N ILE A 123 -6.46 6.53 -7.81
CA ILE A 123 -7.20 6.91 -9.01
C ILE A 123 -7.52 5.69 -9.87
N ASP A 124 -6.52 4.86 -10.18
CA ASP A 124 -6.70 3.63 -10.96
C ASP A 124 -7.69 2.67 -10.29
N TYR A 125 -7.66 2.57 -8.95
CA TYR A 125 -8.61 1.78 -8.19
C TYR A 125 -10.04 2.32 -8.29
N LEU A 126 -10.24 3.64 -8.17
CA LEU A 126 -11.55 4.27 -8.31
C LEU A 126 -12.15 4.05 -9.71
N PHE A 127 -11.32 4.13 -10.75
CA PHE A 127 -11.74 3.75 -12.10
C PHE A 127 -12.13 2.27 -12.19
N ALA A 128 -11.33 1.38 -11.61
CA ALA A 128 -11.55 -0.05 -11.65
C ALA A 128 -12.87 -0.51 -10.98
N VAL A 129 -13.33 0.22 -9.96
CA VAL A 129 -14.62 -0.04 -9.29
C VAL A 129 -15.82 0.64 -9.97
N GLY A 130 -15.58 1.38 -11.06
CA GLY A 130 -16.62 2.05 -11.85
C GLY A 130 -17.11 3.35 -11.22
N PHE A 131 -16.29 4.03 -10.42
CA PHE A 131 -16.69 5.23 -9.69
C PHE A 131 -17.14 6.36 -10.63
N GLN A 132 -16.57 6.45 -11.83
CA GLN A 132 -16.89 7.46 -12.85
C GLN A 132 -18.31 7.34 -13.44
N GLU A 133 -18.90 6.16 -13.37
CA GLU A 133 -20.22 5.86 -13.94
C GLU A 133 -21.34 5.91 -12.88
N PHE A 134 -20.96 6.03 -11.61
CA PHE A 134 -21.91 5.91 -10.51
C PHE A 134 -22.76 7.18 -10.35
N LYS A 135 -24.07 6.99 -10.21
CA LYS A 135 -25.02 8.06 -9.89
C LYS A 135 -25.33 8.01 -8.40
N VAL A 136 -24.90 9.04 -7.69
CA VAL A 136 -25.23 9.22 -6.27
C VAL A 136 -26.59 9.91 -6.17
N GLU A 137 -27.59 9.18 -5.71
CA GLU A 137 -28.95 9.70 -5.55
C GLU A 137 -29.18 10.25 -4.14
N ASP A 138 -28.60 9.59 -3.14
CA ASP A 138 -28.64 9.98 -1.74
C ASP A 138 -27.39 9.53 -0.97
N ARG A 139 -27.32 9.94 0.30
CA ARG A 139 -26.21 9.59 1.20
C ARG A 139 -26.04 8.08 1.39
N SER A 140 -27.13 7.31 1.43
CA SER A 140 -27.08 5.86 1.64
C SER A 140 -26.49 5.13 0.43
N THR A 141 -26.85 5.55 -0.79
CA THR A 141 -26.28 5.01 -2.03
C THR A 141 -24.79 5.33 -2.13
N PHE A 142 -24.36 6.49 -1.64
CA PHE A 142 -22.96 6.88 -1.56
C PHE A 142 -22.17 6.06 -0.55
N GLU A 143 -22.69 5.88 0.67
CA GLU A 143 -22.05 5.05 1.71
C GLU A 143 -21.94 3.59 1.25
N ALA A 144 -22.96 3.06 0.57
CA ALA A 144 -22.93 1.72 -0.03
C ALA A 144 -21.87 1.59 -1.13
N LEU A 145 -21.65 2.64 -1.94
CA LEU A 145 -20.59 2.66 -2.94
C LEU A 145 -19.20 2.59 -2.29
N LEU A 146 -18.96 3.41 -1.25
CA LEU A 146 -17.68 3.41 -0.55
C LEU A 146 -17.39 2.09 0.17
N ALA A 147 -18.42 1.38 0.61
CA ALA A 147 -18.32 0.07 1.26
C ALA A 147 -18.27 -1.12 0.28
N LYS A 148 -18.43 -0.89 -1.04
CA LYS A 148 -18.57 -1.96 -2.04
C LYS A 148 -17.32 -2.83 -2.16
N GLU A 149 -16.14 -2.19 -2.13
CA GLU A 149 -14.86 -2.88 -2.21
C GLU A 149 -13.93 -2.37 -1.11
N PRO A 150 -13.05 -3.22 -0.54
CA PRO A 150 -12.33 -2.92 0.70
C PRO A 150 -11.55 -1.61 0.69
N PHE A 151 -10.98 -1.22 -0.46
CA PHE A 151 -10.10 -0.06 -0.57
C PHE A 151 -10.79 1.21 -1.13
N THR A 152 -12.07 1.12 -1.52
CA THR A 152 -12.79 2.24 -2.16
C THR A 152 -12.87 3.46 -1.26
N GLU A 153 -13.24 3.28 0.01
CA GLU A 153 -13.35 4.39 0.97
C GLU A 153 -12.02 5.12 1.16
N TYR A 154 -10.91 4.38 1.35
CA TYR A 154 -9.60 5.01 1.49
C TYR A 154 -9.21 5.76 0.22
N ALA A 155 -9.32 5.10 -0.94
CA ALA A 155 -8.95 5.67 -2.23
C ALA A 155 -9.72 6.97 -2.47
N TYR A 156 -11.04 6.96 -2.26
CA TYR A 156 -11.90 8.13 -2.45
C TYR A 156 -11.53 9.29 -1.51
N ASN A 157 -11.39 9.02 -0.21
CA ASN A 157 -11.20 10.08 0.78
C ASN A 157 -9.79 10.69 0.76
N PHE A 158 -8.76 9.93 0.33
CA PHE A 158 -7.37 10.33 0.52
C PHE A 158 -6.56 10.54 -0.76
N TRP A 159 -7.04 10.16 -1.96
CA TRP A 159 -6.28 10.39 -3.20
C TRP A 159 -5.85 11.86 -3.36
N GLY A 160 -6.75 12.81 -3.04
CA GLY A 160 -6.48 14.24 -3.15
C GLY A 160 -5.45 14.74 -2.12
N HIS A 161 -5.43 14.16 -0.93
CA HIS A 161 -4.42 14.44 0.09
C HIS A 161 -3.03 14.02 -0.39
N HIS A 162 -2.92 12.82 -0.98
CA HIS A 162 -1.66 12.36 -1.56
C HIS A 162 -1.27 13.21 -2.78
N ALA A 163 -2.23 13.59 -3.65
CA ALA A 163 -1.95 14.41 -4.83
C ALA A 163 -1.35 15.78 -4.47
N HIS A 164 -1.78 16.38 -3.36
CA HIS A 164 -1.23 17.63 -2.85
C HIS A 164 0.20 17.50 -2.31
N SER A 165 0.63 16.28 -1.99
CA SER A 165 1.93 15.97 -1.38
C SER A 165 2.92 15.34 -2.39
N CYS A 166 2.59 15.38 -3.69
CA CYS A 166 3.44 14.94 -4.79
C CYS A 166 4.57 15.93 -5.11
#